data_AF-A0A8H4T8I1-F1
#
_entry.id   AF-A0A8H4T8I1-F1
#
_cell.length_a   1.000
_cell.length_b   1.000
_cell.length_c   1.000
_cell.angle_alpha   90.00
_cell.angle_beta   90.00
_cell.angle_gamma   90.00
#
_symmetry.space_group_name_H-M   'P 1'
#
loop_
_entity.id
_entity.type
_entity.pdbx_description
1 polymer ?
#
loop_
_entity_poly.entity_id
_entity_poly.type
_entity_poly.pdbx_seq_one_letter_code
_entity_poly.pdbx_strand_id
1 'polypeptide(L)'
;MVEEQQRKLRERNSNFYSKTILCENFFTTANRVNCLVPTDGGRKLVIGTDNGIYLAERWPKDKSAKPRRILDATAVTQIDTLEEYQLVLVLANKTLSSYPMEALEVNECQNPLARRPKKIQGHANFFKVGIGLGRHLVCSVKTSALSTTIKVFEPMENLARGGRKPALGKMFRGGQEALKPFK
;
A
#
# COMPACT_ATOMS: atom_id res chain seq x y z
N MET A 1 -25.34 8.23 -42.40
CA MET A 1 -26.19 7.04 -42.18
C MET A 1 -25.38 5.75 -42.00
N VAL A 2 -24.39 5.46 -42.86
CA VAL A 2 -23.51 4.28 -42.72
C VAL A 2 -22.56 4.36 -41.51
N GLU A 3 -21.97 5.52 -41.24
CA GLU A 3 -21.05 5.72 -40.10
C GLU A 3 -21.74 5.50 -38.74
N GLU A 4 -23.00 5.90 -38.64
CA GLU A 4 -23.79 5.78 -37.41
C GLU A 4 -24.18 4.33 -37.12
N GLN A 5 -24.46 3.53 -38.16
CA GLN A 5 -24.65 2.08 -38.02
C GLN A 5 -23.34 1.37 -37.64
N GLN A 6 -22.20 1.78 -38.22
CA GLN A 6 -20.89 1.21 -37.85
C GLN A 6 -20.46 1.56 -36.42
N ARG A 7 -20.79 2.76 -35.92
CA ARG A 7 -20.56 3.14 -34.51
C ARG A 7 -21.36 2.24 -33.56
N LYS A 8 -22.65 2.03 -33.83
CA LYS A 8 -23.51 1.15 -33.03
C LYS A 8 -23.03 -0.31 -33.02
N LEU A 9 -22.50 -0.82 -34.14
CA LEU A 9 -21.89 -2.16 -34.22
C LEU A 9 -20.59 -2.26 -33.40
N ARG A 10 -19.74 -1.22 -33.44
CA ARG A 10 -18.52 -1.16 -32.62
C ARG A 10 -18.85 -1.09 -31.13
N GLU A 11 -19.83 -0.28 -30.73
CA GLU A 11 -20.30 -0.18 -29.34
C GLU A 11 -20.93 -1.49 -28.83
N ARG A 12 -21.72 -2.18 -29.67
CA ARG A 12 -22.29 -3.50 -29.33
C ARG A 12 -21.21 -4.56 -29.11
N ASN A 13 -20.17 -4.55 -29.93
CA ASN A 13 -19.07 -5.51 -29.86
C ASN A 13 -17.96 -5.11 -28.88
N SER A 14 -17.94 -3.86 -28.38
CA SER A 14 -16.94 -3.35 -27.43
C SER A 14 -17.32 -3.48 -25.96
N ASN A 15 -18.46 -4.10 -25.64
CA ASN A 15 -18.98 -4.24 -24.28
C ASN A 15 -18.13 -5.12 -23.33
N PHE A 16 -16.94 -5.58 -23.73
CA PHE A 16 -16.05 -6.33 -22.84
C PHE A 16 -15.21 -5.44 -21.91
N TYR A 17 -15.12 -4.13 -22.17
CA TYR A 17 -14.27 -3.21 -21.42
C TYR A 17 -15.01 -1.91 -21.11
N SER A 18 -15.23 -1.66 -19.81
CA SER A 18 -15.74 -0.39 -19.31
C SER A 18 -14.61 0.40 -18.65
N LYS A 19 -14.39 1.63 -19.14
CA LYS A 19 -13.45 2.59 -18.55
C LYS A 19 -14.22 3.57 -17.68
N THR A 20 -13.84 3.69 -16.42
CA THR A 20 -14.41 4.66 -15.49
C THR A 20 -13.29 5.52 -14.89
N ILE A 21 -13.48 6.83 -14.89
CA ILE A 21 -12.58 7.76 -14.24
C ILE A 21 -12.95 7.80 -12.75
N LEU A 22 -11.99 7.45 -11.88
CA LEU A 22 -12.20 7.42 -10.42
C LEU A 22 -11.94 8.78 -9.76
N CYS A 23 -10.95 9.51 -10.27
CA CYS A 23 -10.51 10.79 -9.75
C CYS A 23 -9.92 11.62 -10.88
N GLU A 24 -10.30 12.89 -10.95
CA GLU A 24 -9.80 13.85 -11.93
C GLU A 24 -9.36 15.12 -11.21
N ASN A 25 -8.41 15.86 -11.78
CA ASN A 25 -7.94 17.19 -11.33
C ASN A 25 -7.29 17.30 -9.94
N PHE A 26 -7.34 16.25 -9.10
CA PHE A 26 -6.67 16.27 -7.79
C PHE A 26 -5.15 16.03 -7.89
N PHE A 27 -4.75 14.98 -8.62
CA PHE A 27 -3.35 14.68 -8.89
C PHE A 27 -2.93 15.33 -10.20
N THR A 28 -1.83 16.07 -10.18
CA THR A 28 -1.35 16.87 -11.32
C THR A 28 0.09 16.52 -11.66
N THR A 29 0.67 17.16 -12.67
CA THR A 29 2.09 17.00 -13.00
C THR A 29 3.02 17.33 -11.82
N ALA A 30 2.60 18.19 -10.89
CA ALA A 30 3.37 18.54 -9.70
C ALA A 30 3.34 17.46 -8.61
N ASN A 31 2.38 16.54 -8.66
CA ASN A 31 2.26 15.41 -7.72
C ASN A 31 1.58 14.24 -8.41
N ARG A 32 2.36 13.43 -9.13
CA ARG A 32 1.85 12.34 -9.95
C ARG A 32 1.54 11.11 -9.11
N VAL A 33 0.57 10.31 -9.56
CA VAL A 33 0.30 8.99 -9.00
C VAL A 33 1.35 8.01 -9.53
N ASN A 34 2.12 7.42 -8.62
CA ASN A 34 3.19 6.48 -8.97
C ASN A 34 2.75 5.02 -8.78
N CYS A 35 1.97 4.76 -7.74
CA CYS A 35 1.47 3.43 -7.41
C CYS A 35 0.15 3.51 -6.64
N LEU A 36 -0.61 2.41 -6.66
CA LEU A 36 -1.91 2.32 -6.00
C LEU A 36 -2.14 0.88 -5.54
N VAL A 37 -2.70 0.71 -4.35
CA VAL A 37 -3.19 -0.58 -3.87
C VAL A 37 -4.62 -0.42 -3.30
N PRO A 38 -5.58 -1.28 -3.69
CA PRO A 38 -6.88 -1.34 -3.03
C PRO A 38 -6.74 -1.95 -1.63
N THR A 39 -7.54 -1.47 -0.68
CA THR A 39 -7.66 -2.06 0.66
C THR A 39 -9.12 -2.05 1.11
N ASP A 40 -9.40 -2.63 2.28
CA ASP A 40 -10.73 -2.71 2.86
C ASP A 40 -11.70 -3.44 1.92
N GLY A 41 -11.27 -4.59 1.38
CA GLY A 41 -12.01 -5.34 0.36
C GLY A 41 -12.19 -4.57 -0.96
N GLY A 42 -11.31 -3.60 -1.25
CA GLY A 42 -11.36 -2.78 -2.44
C GLY A 42 -12.29 -1.57 -2.37
N ARG A 43 -12.85 -1.27 -1.18
CA ARG A 43 -13.66 -0.06 -0.94
C ARG A 43 -12.81 1.20 -0.85
N LYS A 44 -11.56 1.09 -0.40
CA LYS A 44 -10.63 2.20 -0.27
C LYS A 44 -9.43 2.00 -1.19
N LEU A 45 -8.82 3.11 -1.63
CA LEU A 45 -7.64 3.14 -2.48
C LEU A 45 -6.52 3.87 -1.74
N VAL A 46 -5.38 3.21 -1.57
CA VAL A 46 -4.16 3.80 -1.04
C VAL A 46 -3.28 4.18 -2.21
N ILE A 47 -2.91 5.45 -2.30
CA ILE A 47 -2.30 6.07 -3.48
C ILE A 47 -0.93 6.63 -3.08
N GLY A 48 0.14 6.11 -3.67
CA GLY A 48 1.50 6.62 -3.48
C GLY A 48 1.86 7.63 -4.55
N THR A 49 2.40 8.76 -4.14
CA THR A 49 2.78 9.86 -5.03
C THR A 49 4.21 10.34 -4.78
N ASP A 50 4.63 11.38 -5.49
CA ASP A 50 5.94 12.01 -5.30
C ASP A 50 6.08 12.68 -3.91
N ASN A 51 4.97 13.13 -3.32
CA ASN A 51 4.98 13.95 -2.11
C ASN A 51 4.22 13.40 -0.91
N GLY A 52 3.57 12.23 -1.03
CA GLY A 52 2.85 11.65 0.09
C GLY A 52 2.13 10.36 -0.27
N ILE A 53 1.42 9.83 0.73
CA ILE A 53 0.45 8.76 0.54
C ILE A 53 -0.93 9.31 0.86
N TYR A 54 -1.87 9.04 -0.04
CA TYR A 54 -3.25 9.50 0.03
C TYR A 54 -4.19 8.31 0.16
N LEU A 55 -5.31 8.53 0.84
CA LEU A 55 -6.42 7.60 0.93
C LEU A 55 -7.63 8.21 0.22
N ALA A 56 -8.30 7.42 -0.61
CA ALA A 56 -9.57 7.78 -1.21
C ALA A 56 -10.57 6.64 -1.04
N GLU A 57 -11.85 6.96 -0.90
CA GLU A 57 -12.90 5.97 -1.13
C GLU A 57 -12.95 5.68 -2.63
N ARG A 58 -13.08 4.40 -2.99
CA ARG A 58 -13.22 4.00 -4.40
C ARG A 58 -14.52 4.55 -4.97
N TRP A 59 -15.62 4.42 -4.20
CA TRP A 59 -16.96 4.87 -4.56
C TRP A 59 -17.53 5.79 -3.47
N PRO A 60 -17.11 7.06 -3.42
CA PRO A 60 -17.58 7.97 -2.40
C PRO A 60 -19.05 8.30 -2.58
N LYS A 61 -19.78 8.41 -1.46
CA LYS A 61 -21.18 8.88 -1.47
C LYS A 61 -21.28 10.33 -1.91
N ASP A 62 -20.36 11.16 -1.43
CA ASP A 62 -20.19 12.54 -1.85
C ASP A 62 -19.18 12.61 -2.99
N LYS A 63 -19.64 12.99 -4.19
CA LYS A 63 -18.77 13.11 -5.38
C LYS A 63 -17.73 14.22 -5.27
N SER A 64 -17.88 15.15 -4.31
CA SER A 64 -16.89 16.18 -4.03
C SER A 64 -15.76 15.71 -3.10
N ALA A 65 -15.89 14.49 -2.53
CA ALA A 65 -14.88 13.92 -1.65
C ALA A 65 -13.53 13.80 -2.37
N LYS A 66 -12.50 14.40 -1.78
CA LYS A 66 -11.14 14.42 -2.33
C LYS A 66 -10.28 13.36 -1.64
N PRO A 67 -9.29 12.78 -2.34
CA PRO A 67 -8.25 11.99 -1.70
C PRO A 67 -7.59 12.78 -0.56
N ARG A 68 -7.41 12.14 0.60
CA ARG A 68 -6.84 12.77 1.78
C ARG A 68 -5.42 12.27 2.01
N ARG A 69 -4.46 13.18 2.23
CA ARG A 69 -3.09 12.80 2.62
C ARG A 69 -3.10 12.17 4.01
N ILE A 70 -2.50 11.00 4.15
CA ILE A 70 -2.51 10.21 5.39
C ILE A 70 -1.11 9.96 5.95
N LEU A 71 -0.09 9.88 5.09
CA LEU A 71 1.31 9.70 5.50
C LEU A 71 2.22 10.64 4.70
N ASP A 72 3.21 11.18 5.41
CA ASP A 72 4.29 11.97 4.82
C ASP A 72 5.41 11.03 4.36
N ALA A 73 5.51 10.87 3.04
CA ALA A 73 6.56 10.08 2.40
C ALA A 73 6.87 10.70 1.04
N THR A 74 8.15 10.77 0.68
CA THR A 74 8.59 11.35 -0.60
C THR A 74 9.04 10.26 -1.55
N ALA A 75 8.80 10.49 -2.85
CA ALA A 75 9.15 9.56 -3.93
C ALA A 75 8.68 8.12 -3.64
N VAL A 76 7.38 7.96 -3.39
CA VAL A 76 6.76 6.64 -3.17
C VAL A 76 6.64 5.94 -4.51
N THR A 77 7.23 4.75 -4.64
CA THR A 77 7.28 3.99 -5.90
C THR A 77 6.48 2.71 -5.87
N GLN A 78 6.31 2.08 -4.70
CA GLN A 78 5.47 0.89 -4.54
C GLN A 78 4.80 0.89 -3.17
N ILE A 79 3.56 0.41 -3.14
CA ILE A 79 2.79 0.13 -1.92
C ILE A 79 2.16 -1.26 -2.09
N ASP A 80 2.16 -2.05 -1.03
CA ASP A 80 1.44 -3.32 -0.95
C ASP A 80 0.91 -3.53 0.47
N THR A 81 -0.01 -4.47 0.67
CA THR A 81 -0.62 -4.75 1.97
C THR A 81 -0.52 -6.22 2.36
N LEU A 82 -0.42 -6.45 3.65
CA LEU A 82 -0.58 -7.76 4.29
C LEU A 82 -1.76 -7.63 5.25
N GLU A 83 -2.98 -7.66 4.72
CA GLU A 83 -4.20 -7.36 5.48
C GLU A 83 -4.40 -8.29 6.68
N GLU A 84 -4.08 -9.59 6.54
CA GLU A 84 -4.13 -10.57 7.64
C GLU A 84 -3.24 -10.19 8.83
N TYR A 85 -2.13 -9.49 8.57
CA TYR A 85 -1.17 -9.05 9.58
C TYR A 85 -1.33 -7.58 9.97
N GLN A 86 -2.34 -6.89 9.42
CA GLN A 86 -2.57 -5.46 9.62
C GLN A 86 -1.33 -4.62 9.30
N LEU A 87 -0.66 -4.92 8.18
CA LEU A 87 0.53 -4.20 7.73
C LEU A 87 0.34 -3.59 6.35
N VAL A 88 0.89 -2.39 6.19
CA VAL A 88 1.09 -1.70 4.91
C VAL A 88 2.59 -1.59 4.67
N LEU A 89 3.02 -2.01 3.49
CA LEU A 89 4.41 -1.95 3.06
C LEU A 89 4.56 -0.82 2.06
N VAL A 90 5.58 0.01 2.27
CA VAL A 90 5.82 1.20 1.45
C VAL A 90 7.28 1.22 1.04
N LEU A 91 7.53 1.33 -0.26
CA LEU A 91 8.83 1.66 -0.82
C LEU A 91 8.84 3.14 -1.20
N ALA A 92 9.62 3.92 -0.46
CA ALA A 92 9.79 5.35 -0.69
C ALA A 92 11.27 5.71 -0.63
N ASN A 93 11.75 6.48 -1.61
CA ASN A 93 13.17 6.86 -1.72
C ASN A 93 14.15 5.68 -1.48
N LYS A 94 13.91 4.56 -2.16
CA LYS A 94 14.68 3.29 -2.05
C LYS A 94 14.70 2.67 -0.65
N THR A 95 13.82 3.07 0.27
CA THR A 95 13.69 2.49 1.60
C THR A 95 12.36 1.77 1.72
N LEU A 96 12.41 0.47 1.98
CA LEU A 96 11.25 -0.37 2.28
C LEU A 96 10.94 -0.26 3.77
N SER A 97 9.72 0.17 4.10
CA SER A 97 9.23 0.32 5.47
C SER A 97 7.85 -0.31 5.63
N SER A 98 7.51 -0.66 6.87
CA SER A 98 6.18 -1.07 7.27
C SER A 98 5.50 -0.02 8.12
N TYR A 99 4.19 0.05 7.99
CA TYR A 99 3.27 0.78 8.85
C TYR A 99 2.18 -0.18 9.33
N PRO A 100 1.64 -0.01 10.54
CA PRO A 100 0.40 -0.69 10.91
C PRO A 100 -0.76 -0.17 10.04
N MET A 101 -1.75 -1.01 9.77
CA MET A 101 -2.92 -0.65 8.95
C MET A 101 -3.69 0.55 9.52
N GLU A 102 -3.72 0.70 10.85
CA GLU A 102 -4.32 1.84 11.54
C GLU A 102 -3.70 3.20 11.14
N ALA A 103 -2.49 3.20 10.57
CA ALA A 103 -1.83 4.40 10.07
C ALA A 103 -2.55 4.98 8.83
N LEU A 104 -3.36 4.19 8.14
CA LEU A 104 -4.16 4.65 7.01
C LEU A 104 -5.44 5.38 7.45
N GLU A 105 -5.89 5.19 8.68
CA GLU A 105 -7.18 5.73 9.12
C GLU A 105 -7.15 7.25 9.31
N VAL A 106 -8.33 7.83 9.47
CA VAL A 106 -8.57 9.28 9.48
C VAL A 106 -9.24 9.68 10.80
N ASN A 107 -8.57 9.49 11.93
CA ASN A 107 -9.20 9.78 13.23
C ASN A 107 -8.40 10.82 14.03
N GLU A 108 -9.12 11.73 14.70
CA GLU A 108 -8.54 12.81 15.53
C GLU A 108 -7.75 12.26 16.73
N CYS A 109 -8.08 11.05 17.19
CA CYS A 109 -7.40 10.38 18.30
C CYS A 109 -6.28 9.42 17.87
N GLN A 110 -5.76 9.53 16.64
CA GLN A 110 -4.72 8.62 16.17
C GLN A 110 -3.41 8.79 16.94
N ASN A 111 -2.85 7.66 17.36
CA ASN A 111 -1.51 7.60 17.94
C ASN A 111 -0.47 8.10 16.92
N PRO A 112 0.26 9.20 17.19
CA PRO A 112 1.28 9.71 16.27
C PRO A 112 2.37 8.66 15.94
N LEU A 113 2.60 7.70 16.85
CA LEU A 113 3.56 6.61 16.64
C LEU A 113 3.13 5.65 15.54
N ALA A 114 1.83 5.54 15.23
CA ALA A 114 1.34 4.66 14.16
C ALA A 114 1.80 5.15 12.77
N ARG A 115 1.96 6.47 12.60
CA ARG A 115 2.46 7.08 11.36
C ARG A 115 3.99 7.04 11.25
N ARG A 116 4.70 6.50 12.25
CA ARG A 116 6.15 6.37 12.21
C ARG A 116 6.53 5.11 11.42
N PRO A 117 7.30 5.22 10.32
CA PRO A 117 7.75 4.05 9.57
C PRO A 117 8.65 3.15 10.41
N LYS A 118 8.40 1.84 10.34
CA LYS A 118 9.37 0.82 10.76
C LYS A 118 10.16 0.35 9.56
N LYS A 119 11.42 0.78 9.46
CA LYS A 119 12.32 0.42 8.37
C LYS A 119 12.56 -1.09 8.34
N ILE A 120 12.39 -1.71 7.17
CA ILE A 120 12.70 -3.13 6.93
C ILE A 120 14.04 -3.25 6.21
N GLN A 121 14.22 -2.48 5.13
CA GLN A 121 15.44 -2.51 4.34
C GLN A 121 15.73 -1.14 3.71
N GLY A 122 16.97 -0.68 3.82
CA GLY A 122 17.48 0.41 2.99
C GLY A 122 18.02 -0.11 1.66
N HIS A 123 17.97 0.74 0.63
CA HIS A 123 18.47 0.45 -0.73
C HIS A 123 17.77 -0.74 -1.40
N ALA A 124 16.45 -0.69 -1.52
CA ALA A 124 15.66 -1.57 -2.37
C ALA A 124 15.23 -0.86 -3.66
N ASN A 125 15.26 -1.57 -4.79
CA ASN A 125 14.77 -1.08 -6.08
C ASN A 125 13.27 -1.36 -6.24
N PHE A 126 12.85 -2.56 -5.83
CA PHE A 126 11.44 -2.97 -5.79
C PHE A 126 11.25 -4.05 -4.72
N PHE A 127 10.00 -4.33 -4.37
CA PHE A 127 9.63 -5.46 -3.54
C PHE A 127 8.40 -6.18 -4.09
N LYS A 128 8.18 -7.40 -3.61
CA LYS A 128 6.97 -8.18 -3.91
C LYS A 128 6.50 -8.93 -2.68
N VAL A 129 5.20 -8.93 -2.48
CA VAL A 129 4.52 -9.76 -1.48
C VAL A 129 3.84 -10.93 -2.19
N GLY A 130 3.84 -12.10 -1.56
CA GLY A 130 3.14 -13.27 -2.06
C GLY A 130 3.14 -14.43 -1.08
N ILE A 131 2.45 -15.50 -1.45
CA ILE A 131 2.47 -16.75 -0.70
C ILE A 131 3.48 -17.69 -1.37
N GLY A 132 4.43 -18.19 -0.58
CA GLY A 132 5.40 -19.19 -1.00
C GLY A 132 5.63 -20.18 0.14
N LEU A 133 5.73 -21.47 -0.18
CA LEU A 133 5.93 -22.53 0.82
C LEU A 133 4.86 -22.51 1.94
N GLY A 134 3.62 -22.14 1.61
CA GLY A 134 2.52 -22.03 2.56
C GLY A 134 2.63 -20.86 3.55
N ARG A 135 3.54 -19.90 3.31
CA ARG A 135 3.77 -18.74 4.17
C ARG A 135 3.65 -17.44 3.38
N HIS A 136 3.24 -16.37 4.06
CA HIS A 136 3.33 -15.01 3.52
C HIS A 136 4.80 -14.58 3.52
N LEU A 137 5.30 -14.19 2.34
CA LEU A 137 6.68 -13.76 2.14
C LEU A 137 6.71 -12.36 1.54
N VAL A 138 7.69 -11.58 1.99
CA VAL A 138 8.03 -10.27 1.44
C VAL A 138 9.45 -10.36 0.89
N CYS A 139 9.58 -10.25 -0.43
CA CYS A 139 10.86 -10.25 -1.12
C CYS A 139 11.27 -8.82 -1.45
N SER A 140 12.38 -8.36 -0.88
CA SER A 140 12.98 -7.06 -1.17
C SER A 140 14.20 -7.24 -2.08
N VAL A 141 14.20 -6.56 -3.23
CA VAL A 141 15.22 -6.74 -4.26
C VAL A 141 16.06 -5.48 -4.41
N LYS A 142 17.36 -5.65 -4.27
CA LYS A 142 18.37 -4.65 -4.65
C LYS A 142 19.04 -5.14 -5.93
N THR A 143 19.04 -4.33 -6.97
CA THR A 143 19.64 -4.69 -8.26
C THR A 143 20.53 -3.56 -8.78
N SER A 144 21.64 -3.95 -9.39
CA SER A 144 22.63 -3.10 -10.05
C SER A 144 23.09 -3.80 -11.33
N ALA A 145 23.87 -3.11 -12.18
CA ALA A 145 24.42 -3.72 -13.39
C ALA A 145 25.30 -4.96 -13.11
N LEU A 146 25.91 -5.05 -11.92
CA LEU A 146 26.84 -6.12 -11.57
C LEU A 146 26.19 -7.27 -10.79
N SER A 147 25.16 -6.98 -10.01
CA SER A 147 24.57 -7.99 -9.11
C SER A 147 23.15 -7.67 -8.70
N THR A 148 22.42 -8.73 -8.35
CA THR A 148 21.10 -8.67 -7.72
C THR A 148 21.15 -9.41 -6.39
N THR A 149 20.65 -8.75 -5.34
CA THR A 149 20.51 -9.32 -4.00
C THR A 149 19.03 -9.34 -3.63
N ILE A 150 18.54 -10.50 -3.22
CA ILE A 150 17.16 -10.72 -2.79
C ILE A 150 17.18 -11.05 -1.31
N LYS A 151 16.47 -10.27 -0.50
CA LYS A 151 16.21 -10.60 0.92
C LYS A 151 14.75 -10.99 1.07
N VAL A 152 14.51 -12.09 1.77
CA VAL A 152 13.17 -12.62 2.00
C VAL A 152 12.83 -12.47 3.48
N PHE A 153 11.62 -11.99 3.74
CA PHE A 153 11.10 -11.79 5.09
C PHE A 153 9.74 -12.48 5.24
N GLU A 154 9.41 -12.85 6.46
CA GLU A 154 8.07 -13.35 6.84
C GLU A 154 7.49 -12.47 7.97
N PRO A 155 6.17 -12.26 8.01
CA PRO A 155 5.53 -11.50 9.06
C PRO A 155 5.54 -12.25 10.40
N MET A 156 5.65 -11.49 11.49
CA MET A 156 5.57 -12.04 12.84
C MET A 156 4.11 -12.29 13.23
N GLU A 157 3.77 -13.52 13.62
CA GLU A 157 2.39 -13.93 13.99
C GLU A 157 1.78 -13.14 15.17
N ASN A 158 2.61 -12.47 15.97
CA ASN A 158 2.19 -11.76 17.18
C ASN A 158 1.33 -10.50 16.94
N LEU A 159 1.16 -10.04 15.70
CA LEU A 159 0.32 -8.88 15.39
C LEU A 159 -1.16 -9.25 15.16
N ALA A 160 -1.46 -10.47 14.72
CA ALA A 160 -2.79 -10.85 14.24
C ALA A 160 -3.69 -11.50 15.30
N ARG A 161 -3.11 -12.17 16.31
CA ARG A 161 -3.89 -12.84 17.36
C ARG A 161 -3.82 -12.06 18.65
N GLY A 162 -4.96 -11.55 19.10
CA GLY A 162 -5.19 -10.91 20.41
C GLY A 162 -5.00 -11.87 21.60
N GLY A 163 -3.84 -12.54 21.67
CA GLY A 163 -3.45 -13.38 22.77
C GLY A 163 -3.23 -12.53 24.01
N ARG A 164 -4.20 -12.55 24.93
CA ARG A 164 -4.02 -12.11 26.32
C ARG A 164 -2.83 -12.86 26.92
N LYS A 165 -1.68 -12.19 27.06
CA LYS A 165 -0.60 -12.60 27.98
C LYS A 165 -0.50 -11.60 29.14
N PRO A 166 -0.10 -12.04 30.35
CA PRO A 166 -0.38 -11.35 31.60
C PRO A 166 0.30 -9.98 31.72
N ALA A 167 -0.35 -9.08 32.46
CA ALA A 167 -0.01 -7.68 32.65
C ALA A 167 1.21 -7.43 33.58
N LEU A 168 2.34 -8.10 33.36
CA LEU A 168 3.56 -7.92 34.15
C LEU A 168 4.81 -7.69 33.28
N GLY A 169 4.80 -6.64 32.46
CA GLY A 169 5.98 -6.29 31.65
C GLY A 169 5.79 -5.12 30.69
N LYS A 170 4.99 -4.11 31.05
CA LYS A 170 4.58 -3.02 30.15
C LYS A 170 5.65 -1.95 29.86
N MET A 171 6.93 -2.15 30.19
CA MET A 171 7.94 -1.07 30.13
C MET A 171 8.97 -1.14 28.98
N PHE A 172 8.87 -2.09 28.04
CA PHE A 172 9.75 -2.13 26.86
C PHE A 172 9.00 -2.57 25.59
N ARG A 173 8.18 -1.68 25.02
CA ARG A 173 7.60 -1.86 23.66
C ARG A 173 8.33 -1.04 22.58
N GLY A 174 9.58 -0.68 22.82
CA GLY A 174 10.45 -0.10 21.81
C GLY A 174 11.13 -1.20 20.99
N GLY A 175 10.53 -1.62 19.87
CA GLY A 175 11.26 -2.36 18.85
C GLY A 175 10.80 -3.78 18.49
N GLN A 176 9.52 -4.14 18.63
CA GLN A 176 9.05 -5.35 17.93
C GLN A 176 9.03 -5.11 16.41
N GLU A 177 9.94 -5.79 15.72
CA GLU A 177 9.99 -5.90 14.26
C GLU A 177 8.73 -6.60 13.75
N ALA A 178 8.07 -5.99 12.75
CA ALA A 178 6.84 -6.55 12.17
C ALA A 178 7.12 -7.72 11.22
N LEU A 179 8.32 -7.74 10.64
CA LEU A 179 8.82 -8.77 9.74
C LEU A 179 10.17 -9.28 10.25
N LYS A 180 10.44 -10.57 10.09
CA LYS A 180 11.74 -11.19 10.38
C LYS A 180 12.34 -11.82 9.11
N PRO A 181 13.67 -11.99 9.01
CA PRO A 181 14.26 -12.74 7.91
C PRO A 181 13.69 -14.16 7.82
N PHE A 182 13.33 -14.57 6.62
CA PHE A 182 12.90 -15.94 6.33
C PHE A 182 14.11 -16.88 6.36
N LYS A 183 13.99 -18.01 7.06
CA LYS A 183 15.00 -19.07 7.18
C LYS A 183 14.44 -20.39 6.70
#